data_AF-C6LX23-F1
#
_entry.id   AF-C6LX23-F1
#
_cell.length_a   1.000
_cell.length_b   1.000
_cell.length_c   1.000
_cell.angle_alpha   90.00
_cell.angle_beta   90.00
_cell.angle_gamma   90.00
#
_symmetry.space_group_name_H-M   'P 1'
#
loop_
_entity.id
_entity.type
_entity.pdbx_description
1 polymer ?
#
loop_
_entity_poly.entity_id
_entity_poly.type
_entity_poly.pdbx_seq_one_letter_code
_entity_poly.pdbx_strand_id
1 'polypeptide(L)'
;MFAALNGHRECVKLLLEETCMQDNDGVTALMLAAQNGHTDCVKLLLEKEVGMQNKDGWSALMQAAVQGHEKIIELLTEERGLKSNDHQTALMWVACSCHSELVKLLLEKEGGVQDKDGETALMKAAGAGRLDCAKLLLEKEAGLQDRNGWTALMKAVYWNRIECVKLLAERERGMKTTRERFGYPSGTTALNIAKKMGYKEIVSILNK
;
A
#
# COMPACT_ATOMS: atom_id res chain seq x y z
N MET A 1 -9.40 -23.96 -7.21
CA MET A 1 -8.16 -23.38 -6.62
C MET A 1 -6.87 -23.81 -7.33
N PHE A 2 -6.45 -25.09 -7.34
CA PHE A 2 -5.18 -25.50 -7.99
C PHE A 2 -5.04 -25.12 -9.47
N ALA A 3 -6.11 -25.24 -10.25
CA ALA A 3 -6.10 -24.80 -11.65
C ALA A 3 -5.86 -23.29 -11.79
N ALA A 4 -6.46 -22.49 -10.91
CA ALA A 4 -6.29 -21.04 -10.88
C ALA A 4 -4.88 -20.64 -10.43
N LEU A 5 -4.34 -21.31 -9.42
CA LEU A 5 -2.97 -21.14 -8.92
C LEU A 5 -1.91 -21.34 -10.01
N ASN A 6 -2.12 -22.30 -10.92
CA ASN A 6 -1.18 -22.65 -12.00
C ASN A 6 -1.56 -22.02 -13.36
N GLY A 7 -2.56 -21.15 -13.41
CA GLY A 7 -2.97 -20.48 -14.65
C GLY A 7 -3.62 -21.38 -15.70
N HIS A 8 -4.14 -22.55 -15.30
CA HIS A 8 -4.79 -23.50 -16.20
C HIS A 8 -6.22 -23.06 -16.53
N ARG A 9 -6.34 -22.05 -17.40
CA ARG A 9 -7.58 -21.40 -17.80
C ARG A 9 -8.69 -22.38 -18.20
N GLU A 10 -8.41 -23.37 -19.04
CA GLU A 10 -9.45 -24.31 -19.51
C GLU A 10 -9.95 -25.22 -18.38
N CYS A 11 -9.07 -25.61 -17.45
CA CYS A 11 -9.50 -26.33 -16.25
C CYS A 11 -10.35 -25.44 -15.34
N VAL A 12 -9.99 -24.16 -15.19
CA VAL A 12 -10.83 -23.19 -14.45
C VAL A 12 -12.21 -23.07 -15.08
N LYS A 13 -12.28 -22.98 -16.41
CA LYS A 13 -13.55 -22.90 -17.15
C LYS A 13 -14.46 -24.09 -16.92
N LEU A 14 -13.91 -25.30 -16.87
CA LEU A 14 -14.67 -26.53 -16.59
C LEU A 14 -15.16 -26.62 -15.14
N LEU A 15 -14.50 -25.90 -14.22
CA LEU A 15 -14.76 -25.94 -12.78
C LEU A 15 -15.52 -24.69 -12.29
N LEU A 16 -16.16 -23.93 -13.18
CA LEU A 16 -16.88 -22.71 -12.82
C LEU A 16 -18.08 -22.96 -11.90
N GLU A 17 -18.61 -24.18 -11.85
CA GLU A 17 -19.69 -24.55 -10.91
C GLU A 17 -19.18 -24.70 -9.46
N GLU A 18 -17.87 -24.90 -9.28
CA GLU A 18 -17.20 -25.04 -7.98
C GLU A 18 -16.65 -23.69 -7.46
N THR A 19 -17.06 -22.56 -8.04
CA THR A 19 -16.66 -21.21 -7.59
C THR A 19 -17.26 -20.86 -6.23
N CYS A 20 -16.72 -19.81 -5.59
CA CYS A 20 -17.12 -19.37 -4.25
C CYS A 20 -16.74 -20.35 -3.12
N MET A 21 -16.08 -21.46 -3.45
CA MET A 21 -15.47 -22.33 -2.44
C MET A 21 -14.20 -21.69 -1.89
N GLN A 22 -14.00 -21.85 -0.58
CA GLN A 22 -12.83 -21.37 0.14
C GLN A 22 -12.07 -22.54 0.75
N ASP A 23 -10.74 -22.44 0.82
CA ASP A 23 -9.95 -23.36 1.65
C ASP A 23 -10.10 -23.05 3.15
N ASN A 24 -9.34 -23.77 3.98
CA ASN A 24 -9.36 -23.60 5.43
C ASN A 24 -8.94 -22.19 5.87
N ASP A 25 -8.28 -21.40 5.04
CA ASP A 25 -7.84 -20.04 5.35
C ASP A 25 -8.74 -18.97 4.70
N GLY A 26 -9.83 -19.39 4.05
CA GLY A 26 -10.74 -18.48 3.36
C GLY A 26 -10.26 -18.09 1.96
N VAL A 27 -9.21 -18.73 1.44
CA VAL A 27 -8.61 -18.37 0.15
C VAL A 27 -9.48 -18.90 -1.00
N THR A 28 -9.74 -18.06 -1.99
CA THR A 28 -10.53 -18.41 -3.18
C THR A 28 -9.65 -18.69 -4.39
N ALA A 29 -10.25 -19.19 -5.48
CA ALA A 29 -9.53 -19.38 -6.73
C ALA A 29 -9.09 -18.03 -7.34
N LEU A 30 -9.93 -17.00 -7.25
CA LEU A 30 -9.65 -15.65 -7.72
C LEU A 30 -8.44 -15.04 -7.01
N MET A 31 -8.33 -15.20 -5.68
CA MET A 31 -7.18 -14.72 -4.91
C MET A 31 -5.87 -15.35 -5.40
N LEU A 32 -5.86 -16.68 -5.62
CA LEU A 32 -4.67 -17.38 -6.10
C LEU A 32 -4.30 -16.98 -7.54
N ALA A 33 -5.28 -16.83 -8.43
CA ALA A 33 -5.04 -16.35 -9.79
C ALA A 33 -4.50 -14.90 -9.79
N ALA A 34 -5.06 -14.04 -8.94
CA ALA A 34 -4.64 -12.66 -8.82
C ALA A 34 -3.22 -12.54 -8.27
N GLN A 35 -2.88 -13.30 -7.22
CA GLN A 35 -1.53 -13.36 -6.65
C GLN A 35 -0.48 -13.82 -7.67
N ASN A 36 -0.81 -14.79 -8.53
CA ASN A 36 0.15 -15.39 -9.46
C ASN A 36 0.13 -14.76 -10.87
N GLY A 37 -0.61 -13.67 -11.07
CA GLY A 37 -0.58 -12.93 -12.34
C GLY A 37 -1.36 -13.60 -13.47
N HIS A 38 -2.26 -14.54 -13.16
CA HIS A 38 -3.03 -15.28 -14.16
C HIS A 38 -4.28 -14.52 -14.61
N THR A 39 -4.08 -13.46 -15.40
CA THR A 39 -5.14 -12.53 -15.85
C THR A 39 -6.34 -13.23 -16.49
N ASP A 40 -6.12 -14.28 -17.27
CA ASP A 40 -7.19 -15.02 -17.93
C ASP A 40 -8.06 -15.82 -16.96
N CYS A 41 -7.45 -16.39 -15.92
CA CYS A 41 -8.20 -17.03 -14.83
C CYS A 41 -8.98 -15.99 -14.02
N VAL A 42 -8.38 -14.82 -13.75
CA VAL A 42 -9.05 -13.70 -13.08
C VAL A 42 -10.33 -13.30 -13.83
N LYS A 43 -10.26 -13.12 -15.15
CA LYS A 43 -11.44 -12.75 -15.96
C LYS A 43 -12.59 -13.75 -15.86
N LEU A 44 -12.29 -15.05 -15.77
CA LEU A 44 -13.31 -16.10 -15.65
C LEU A 44 -13.93 -16.14 -14.24
N LEU A 45 -13.15 -15.83 -13.21
CA LEU A 45 -13.55 -15.96 -11.82
C LEU A 45 -14.15 -14.66 -11.24
N LEU A 46 -13.87 -13.51 -11.86
CA LEU A 46 -14.22 -12.18 -11.39
C LEU A 46 -15.70 -12.09 -10.99
N GLU A 47 -16.62 -12.38 -11.89
CA GLU A 47 -18.06 -12.22 -11.66
C GLU A 47 -18.62 -13.10 -10.53
N LYS A 48 -17.88 -14.13 -10.10
CA LYS A 48 -18.32 -15.10 -9.09
C LYS A 48 -17.72 -14.81 -7.71
N GLU A 49 -16.47 -14.39 -7.66
CA GLU A 49 -15.70 -14.33 -6.40
C GLU A 49 -15.26 -12.90 -6.03
N VAL A 50 -15.62 -11.88 -6.83
CA VAL A 50 -15.30 -10.49 -6.53
C VAL A 50 -15.84 -10.08 -5.16
N GLY A 51 -15.00 -9.40 -4.40
CA GLY A 51 -15.36 -8.88 -3.08
C GLY A 51 -15.21 -9.90 -1.94
N MET A 52 -14.87 -11.15 -2.24
CA MET A 52 -14.53 -12.13 -1.20
C MET A 52 -13.18 -11.78 -0.56
N GLN A 53 -13.07 -12.06 0.75
CA GLN A 53 -11.85 -11.87 1.52
C GLN A 53 -11.51 -13.16 2.28
N ASN A 54 -10.22 -13.44 2.43
CA ASN A 54 -9.75 -14.56 3.25
C ASN A 54 -9.90 -14.24 4.75
N LYS A 55 -9.51 -15.16 5.64
CA LYS A 55 -9.63 -14.97 7.10
C LYS A 55 -8.87 -13.76 7.65
N ASP A 56 -7.83 -13.32 6.96
CA ASP A 56 -7.05 -12.13 7.30
C ASP A 56 -7.61 -10.83 6.67
N GLY A 57 -8.74 -10.92 5.97
CA GLY A 57 -9.37 -9.81 5.26
C GLY A 57 -8.67 -9.48 3.92
N TRP A 58 -7.81 -10.35 3.40
CA TRP A 58 -7.15 -10.09 2.12
C TRP A 58 -8.06 -10.43 0.95
N SER A 59 -8.24 -9.45 0.05
CA SER A 59 -8.95 -9.62 -1.22
C SER A 59 -8.00 -9.97 -2.37
N ALA A 60 -8.54 -10.34 -3.53
CA ALA A 60 -7.75 -10.62 -4.71
C ALA A 60 -6.96 -9.38 -5.20
N LEU A 61 -7.57 -8.19 -5.10
CA LEU A 61 -6.94 -6.92 -5.45
C LEU A 61 -5.71 -6.63 -4.59
N MET A 62 -5.77 -6.92 -3.28
CA MET A 62 -4.62 -6.74 -2.39
C MET A 62 -3.49 -7.71 -2.72
N GLN A 63 -3.82 -8.97 -3.03
CA GLN A 63 -2.83 -9.96 -3.47
C GLN A 63 -2.12 -9.54 -4.76
N ALA A 64 -2.89 -9.05 -5.75
CA ALA A 64 -2.32 -8.51 -6.99
C ALA A 64 -1.47 -7.25 -6.75
N ALA A 65 -1.90 -6.37 -5.84
CA ALA A 65 -1.19 -5.14 -5.47
C ALA A 65 0.19 -5.39 -4.85
N VAL A 66 0.30 -6.40 -3.98
CA VAL A 66 1.59 -6.83 -3.40
C VAL A 66 2.56 -7.29 -4.48
N GLN A 67 2.05 -8.01 -5.47
CA GLN A 67 2.87 -8.63 -6.53
C GLN A 67 3.07 -7.72 -7.75
N GLY A 68 2.40 -6.57 -7.81
CA GLY A 68 2.53 -5.61 -8.92
C GLY A 68 1.84 -6.03 -10.22
N HIS A 69 0.80 -6.87 -10.14
CA HIS A 69 0.09 -7.36 -11.34
C HIS A 69 -0.88 -6.33 -11.89
N GLU A 70 -0.36 -5.35 -12.62
CA GLU A 70 -1.07 -4.14 -13.06
C GLU A 70 -2.40 -4.44 -13.78
N LYS A 71 -2.37 -5.33 -14.77
CA LYS A 71 -3.57 -5.71 -15.54
C LYS A 71 -4.67 -6.33 -14.67
N ILE A 72 -4.30 -7.00 -13.59
CA ILE A 72 -5.27 -7.61 -12.68
C ILE A 72 -5.87 -6.56 -11.74
N ILE A 73 -5.06 -5.61 -11.28
CA ILE A 73 -5.51 -4.46 -10.50
C ILE A 73 -6.50 -3.61 -11.28
N GLU A 74 -6.28 -3.43 -12.58
CA GLU A 74 -7.21 -2.77 -13.50
C GLU A 74 -8.54 -3.52 -13.69
N LEU A 75 -8.54 -4.86 -13.53
CA LEU A 75 -9.77 -5.66 -13.64
C LEU A 75 -10.56 -5.69 -12.33
N LEU A 76 -9.89 -5.66 -11.17
CA LEU A 76 -10.50 -5.82 -9.85
C LEU A 76 -10.98 -4.50 -9.26
N THR A 77 -11.59 -3.64 -10.07
CA THR A 77 -11.96 -2.27 -9.66
C THR A 77 -13.06 -2.22 -8.62
N GLU A 78 -13.91 -3.25 -8.56
CA GLU A 78 -15.01 -3.37 -7.60
C GLU A 78 -14.53 -3.70 -6.18
N GLU A 79 -13.31 -4.21 -6.03
CA GLU A 79 -12.70 -4.49 -4.72
C GLU A 79 -12.02 -3.26 -4.09
N ARG A 80 -12.01 -2.11 -4.77
CA ARG A 80 -11.41 -0.88 -4.23
C ARG A 80 -12.10 -0.46 -2.95
N GLY A 81 -11.30 -0.12 -1.94
CA GLY A 81 -11.81 0.28 -0.63
C GLY A 81 -12.06 -0.88 0.34
N LEU A 82 -11.91 -2.13 -0.09
CA LEU A 82 -11.79 -3.25 0.84
C LEU A 82 -10.55 -3.07 1.71
N LYS A 83 -10.61 -3.63 2.92
CA LYS A 83 -9.55 -3.53 3.94
C LYS A 83 -9.28 -4.88 4.54
N SER A 84 -7.99 -5.19 4.74
CA SER A 84 -7.60 -6.34 5.56
C SER A 84 -7.99 -6.14 7.03
N ASN A 85 -7.84 -7.18 7.84
CA ASN A 85 -8.03 -7.08 9.29
C ASN A 85 -7.04 -6.08 9.93
N ASP A 86 -5.91 -5.84 9.28
CA ASP A 86 -4.93 -4.80 9.64
C ASP A 86 -5.26 -3.43 9.05
N HIS A 87 -6.48 -3.26 8.51
CA HIS A 87 -6.97 -2.06 7.83
C HIS A 87 -6.15 -1.63 6.61
N GLN A 88 -5.34 -2.54 6.04
CA GLN A 88 -4.52 -2.24 4.87
C GLN A 88 -5.37 -2.27 3.60
N THR A 89 -5.07 -1.38 2.66
CA THR A 89 -5.72 -1.33 1.35
C THR A 89 -4.73 -1.68 0.23
N ALA A 90 -5.23 -1.91 -0.97
CA ALA A 90 -4.39 -2.16 -2.15
C ALA A 90 -3.46 -0.97 -2.47
N LEU A 91 -3.93 0.28 -2.29
CA LEU A 91 -3.17 1.50 -2.50
C LEU A 91 -1.89 1.53 -1.66
N MET A 92 -1.93 1.06 -0.40
CA MET A 92 -0.76 1.02 0.48
C MET A 92 0.34 0.10 -0.06
N TRP A 93 -0.04 -1.02 -0.71
CA TRP A 93 0.89 -1.96 -1.31
C TRP A 93 1.42 -1.47 -2.66
N VAL A 94 0.56 -0.93 -3.51
CA VAL A 94 0.95 -0.29 -4.79
C VAL A 94 1.93 0.88 -4.56
N ALA A 95 1.69 1.68 -3.53
CA ALA A 95 2.55 2.81 -3.18
C ALA A 95 3.97 2.36 -2.79
N CYS A 96 4.14 1.14 -2.28
CA CYS A 96 5.44 0.53 -1.97
C CYS A 96 6.19 -0.03 -3.19
N SER A 97 5.50 -0.48 -4.24
CA SER A 97 6.04 -1.34 -5.30
C SER A 97 6.50 -0.61 -6.60
N CYS A 98 6.43 0.72 -6.65
CA CYS A 98 6.81 1.62 -7.78
C CYS A 98 5.77 1.87 -8.88
N HIS A 99 4.57 1.29 -8.80
CA HIS A 99 3.60 1.39 -9.89
C HIS A 99 2.76 2.69 -9.81
N SER A 100 3.36 3.83 -10.20
CA SER A 100 2.77 5.15 -10.03
C SER A 100 1.43 5.35 -10.74
N GLU A 101 1.19 4.73 -11.90
CA GLU A 101 -0.09 4.87 -12.60
C GLU A 101 -1.26 4.21 -11.85
N LEU A 102 -0.99 3.10 -11.15
CA LEU A 102 -2.00 2.42 -10.33
C LEU A 102 -2.32 3.19 -9.05
N VAL A 103 -1.41 4.04 -8.56
CA VAL A 103 -1.70 4.92 -7.42
C VAL A 103 -2.90 5.79 -7.73
N LYS A 104 -2.96 6.43 -8.90
CA LYS A 104 -4.09 7.29 -9.30
C LYS A 104 -5.41 6.51 -9.31
N LEU A 105 -5.37 5.28 -9.83
CA LEU A 105 -6.52 4.40 -9.96
C LEU A 105 -7.18 4.08 -8.60
N LEU A 106 -6.35 3.85 -7.57
CA LEU A 106 -6.81 3.47 -6.23
C LEU A 106 -7.01 4.69 -5.32
N LEU A 107 -6.31 5.80 -5.58
CA LEU A 107 -6.31 7.01 -4.75
C LEU A 107 -7.69 7.62 -4.54
N GLU A 108 -8.56 7.57 -5.56
CA GLU A 108 -9.90 8.16 -5.47
C GLU A 108 -10.72 7.59 -4.31
N LYS A 109 -10.68 6.26 -4.14
CA LYS A 109 -11.46 5.53 -3.13
C LYS A 109 -10.68 5.26 -1.84
N GLU A 110 -9.37 5.09 -1.92
CA GLU A 110 -8.56 4.62 -0.79
C GLU A 110 -7.66 5.71 -0.19
N GLY A 111 -7.52 6.86 -0.85
CA GLY A 111 -6.66 7.94 -0.36
C GLY A 111 -7.09 8.45 1.02
N GLY A 112 -6.10 8.62 1.91
CA GLY A 112 -6.31 9.04 3.29
C GLY A 112 -6.73 7.92 4.24
N VAL A 113 -6.89 6.68 3.75
CA VAL A 113 -7.09 5.52 4.63
C VAL A 113 -5.80 5.26 5.42
N GLN A 114 -5.97 4.96 6.70
CA GLN A 114 -4.90 4.59 7.61
C GLN A 114 -5.02 3.11 8.01
N ASP A 115 -3.90 2.41 8.05
CA ASP A 115 -3.84 1.02 8.52
C ASP A 115 -3.97 0.94 10.06
N LYS A 116 -3.87 -0.26 10.62
CA LYS A 116 -3.95 -0.47 12.07
C LYS A 116 -2.87 0.26 12.85
N ASP A 117 -1.76 0.69 12.25
CA ASP A 117 -0.71 1.46 12.90
C ASP A 117 -0.86 2.97 12.66
N GLY A 118 -1.88 3.37 11.90
CA GLY A 118 -2.11 4.75 11.47
C GLY A 118 -1.32 5.11 10.20
N GLU A 119 -0.65 4.17 9.54
CA GLU A 119 0.15 4.49 8.37
C GLU A 119 -0.72 4.65 7.13
N THR A 120 -0.42 5.67 6.32
CA THR A 120 -1.06 5.92 5.02
C THR A 120 -0.19 5.39 3.88
N ALA A 121 -0.73 5.36 2.67
CA ALA A 121 0.04 4.99 1.48
C ALA A 121 1.23 5.93 1.23
N LEU A 122 1.10 7.23 1.50
CA LEU A 122 2.19 8.21 1.40
C LEU A 122 3.32 7.89 2.37
N MET A 123 3.02 7.47 3.61
CA MET A 123 4.05 7.06 4.57
C MET A 123 4.83 5.83 4.10
N LYS A 124 4.11 4.85 3.53
CA LYS A 124 4.71 3.64 2.95
C LYS A 124 5.59 3.99 1.74
N ALA A 125 5.10 4.79 0.79
CA ALA A 125 5.86 5.26 -0.38
C ALA A 125 7.11 6.06 0.04
N ALA A 126 6.97 6.98 1.00
CA ALA A 126 8.05 7.82 1.49
C ALA A 126 9.16 7.00 2.14
N GLY A 127 8.82 6.02 2.98
CA GLY A 127 9.81 5.11 3.58
C GLY A 127 10.49 4.19 2.55
N ALA A 128 9.73 3.72 1.56
CA ALA A 128 10.25 2.91 0.44
C ALA A 128 11.03 3.74 -0.60
N GLY A 129 11.01 5.07 -0.53
CA GLY A 129 11.70 5.95 -1.47
C GLY A 129 11.04 6.04 -2.85
N ARG A 130 9.72 5.79 -2.94
CA ARG A 130 8.96 5.83 -4.20
C ARG A 130 8.49 7.25 -4.49
N LEU A 131 9.40 8.07 -5.05
CA LEU A 131 9.18 9.50 -5.27
C LEU A 131 7.90 9.77 -6.08
N ASP A 132 7.69 9.07 -7.19
CA ASP A 132 6.56 9.34 -8.07
C ASP A 132 5.22 8.95 -7.45
N CYS A 133 5.17 7.84 -6.69
CA CYS A 133 4.02 7.52 -5.86
C CYS A 133 3.78 8.61 -4.80
N ALA A 134 4.84 9.07 -4.11
CA ALA A 134 4.74 10.10 -3.10
C ALA A 134 4.21 11.43 -3.67
N LYS A 135 4.62 11.83 -4.87
CA LYS A 135 4.09 13.02 -5.57
C LYS A 135 2.57 12.93 -5.78
N LEU A 136 2.09 11.77 -6.23
CA LEU A 136 0.67 11.55 -6.51
C LEU A 136 -0.18 11.53 -5.23
N LEU A 137 0.39 11.02 -4.13
CA LEU A 137 -0.29 10.91 -2.84
C LEU A 137 -0.27 12.21 -2.03
N LEU A 138 0.66 13.12 -2.34
CA LEU A 138 0.97 14.31 -1.54
C LEU A 138 -0.27 15.15 -1.23
N GLU A 139 -1.06 15.51 -2.24
CA GLU A 139 -2.17 16.45 -2.05
C GLU A 139 -3.29 15.90 -1.16
N LYS A 140 -3.44 14.56 -1.10
CA LYS A 140 -4.52 13.92 -0.33
C LYS A 140 -4.07 13.48 1.06
N GLU A 141 -2.79 13.22 1.27
CA GLU A 141 -2.29 12.58 2.49
C GLU A 141 -1.21 13.36 3.25
N ALA A 142 -0.68 14.45 2.70
CA ALA A 142 0.30 15.27 3.40
C ALA A 142 -0.26 15.79 4.73
N GLY A 143 0.54 15.70 5.78
CA GLY A 143 0.15 16.15 7.12
C GLY A 143 -0.65 15.13 7.93
N LEU A 144 -0.94 13.95 7.39
CA LEU A 144 -1.43 12.83 8.20
C LEU A 144 -0.29 12.26 9.06
N GLN A 145 -0.66 11.72 10.22
CA GLN A 145 0.27 11.14 11.18
C GLN A 145 -0.17 9.74 11.60
N ASP A 146 0.80 8.84 11.75
CA ASP A 146 0.56 7.52 12.32
C ASP A 146 0.22 7.60 13.83
N ARG A 147 -0.11 6.47 14.47
CA ARG A 147 -0.51 6.43 15.88
C ARG A 147 0.55 6.99 16.85
N ASN A 148 1.80 7.14 16.41
CA ASN A 148 2.91 7.69 17.19
C ASN A 148 3.28 9.11 16.77
N GLY A 149 2.52 9.72 15.85
CA GLY A 149 2.76 11.06 15.34
C GLY A 149 3.81 11.10 14.23
N TRP A 150 4.17 9.98 13.62
CA TRP A 150 5.13 10.01 12.51
C TRP A 150 4.43 10.41 11.22
N THR A 151 5.05 11.33 10.48
CA THR A 151 4.61 11.72 9.13
C THR A 151 5.38 10.97 8.05
N ALA A 152 4.97 11.14 6.79
CA ALA A 152 5.71 10.59 5.66
C ALA A 152 7.14 11.14 5.56
N LEU A 153 7.35 12.43 5.84
CA LEU A 153 8.66 13.06 5.90
C LEU A 153 9.55 12.38 6.94
N MET A 154 9.02 12.07 8.14
CA MET A 154 9.80 11.39 9.17
C MET A 154 10.22 9.98 8.74
N LYS A 155 9.36 9.25 8.03
CA LYS A 155 9.70 7.95 7.43
C LYS A 155 10.78 8.09 6.36
N ALA A 156 10.65 9.07 5.45
CA ALA A 156 11.64 9.36 4.42
C ALA A 156 13.01 9.72 5.03
N VAL A 157 13.04 10.55 6.08
CA VAL A 157 14.29 10.90 6.78
C VAL A 157 14.90 9.66 7.42
N TYR A 158 14.11 8.88 8.18
CA TYR A 158 14.63 7.71 8.90
C TYR A 158 15.28 6.69 7.95
N TRP A 159 14.67 6.47 6.78
CA TRP A 159 15.21 5.56 5.76
C TRP A 159 16.13 6.23 4.73
N ASN A 160 16.56 7.48 4.98
CA ASN A 160 17.47 8.25 4.14
C ASN A 160 17.02 8.38 2.67
N ARG A 161 15.74 8.69 2.44
CA ARG A 161 15.12 8.86 1.11
C ARG A 161 15.14 10.33 0.69
N ILE A 162 16.29 10.82 0.25
CA ILE A 162 16.59 12.24 0.00
C ILE A 162 15.55 12.92 -0.91
N GLU A 163 15.17 12.29 -2.02
CA GLU A 163 14.21 12.91 -2.96
C GLU A 163 12.81 13.04 -2.35
N CYS A 164 12.36 12.05 -1.57
CA CYS A 164 11.11 12.17 -0.81
C CYS A 164 11.21 13.25 0.27
N VAL A 165 12.37 13.41 0.92
CA VAL A 165 12.60 14.50 1.89
C VAL A 165 12.41 15.87 1.23
N LYS A 166 13.01 16.10 0.05
CA LYS A 166 12.86 17.35 -0.70
C LYS A 166 11.40 17.64 -1.02
N LEU A 167 10.66 16.63 -1.48
CA LEU A 167 9.24 16.75 -1.80
C LEU A 167 8.39 17.10 -0.57
N LEU A 168 8.64 16.44 0.56
CA LEU A 168 7.76 16.50 1.74
C LEU A 168 8.11 17.64 2.72
N ALA A 169 9.31 18.21 2.64
CA ALA A 169 9.80 19.23 3.57
C ALA A 169 8.87 20.45 3.67
N GLU A 170 8.34 20.92 2.54
CA GLU A 170 7.49 22.12 2.52
C GLU A 170 6.18 21.92 3.28
N ARG A 171 5.63 20.71 3.27
CA ARG A 171 4.34 20.38 3.88
C ARG A 171 4.48 19.93 5.34
N GLU A 172 5.58 19.26 5.72
CA GLU A 172 5.64 18.50 6.98
C GLU A 172 6.82 18.85 7.91
N ARG A 173 7.77 19.71 7.52
CA ARG A 173 9.03 19.91 8.30
C ARG A 173 8.83 20.30 9.77
N GLY A 174 7.76 21.03 10.08
CA GLY A 174 7.44 21.50 11.45
C GLY A 174 6.65 20.52 12.30
N MET A 175 6.21 19.40 11.74
CA MET A 175 5.38 18.43 12.45
C MET A 175 6.18 17.65 13.48
N LYS A 176 5.48 17.18 14.52
CA LYS A 176 6.09 16.57 15.70
C LYS A 176 5.44 15.25 16.05
N THR A 177 6.25 14.28 16.47
CA THR A 177 5.75 13.01 17.02
C THR A 177 4.90 13.26 18.27
N THR A 178 3.92 12.39 18.49
CA THR A 178 3.01 12.47 19.65
C THR A 178 3.38 11.45 20.73
N ARG A 179 4.11 10.40 20.36
CA ARG A 179 4.55 9.33 21.27
C ARG A 179 6.01 8.98 21.03
N GLU A 180 6.59 8.24 21.97
CA GLU A 180 7.90 7.63 21.77
C GLU A 180 7.80 6.49 20.75
N ARG A 181 8.72 6.45 19.78
CA ARG A 181 8.90 5.33 18.86
C ARG A 181 10.32 5.34 18.29
N PHE A 182 10.89 4.16 18.07
CA PHE A 182 12.25 3.98 17.53
C PHE A 182 13.34 4.73 18.33
N GLY A 183 13.13 4.94 19.64
CA GLY A 183 14.05 5.68 20.49
C GLY A 183 14.01 7.21 20.28
N TYR A 184 12.94 7.72 19.68
CA TYR A 184 12.67 9.15 19.55
C TYR A 184 11.49 9.54 20.44
N PRO A 185 11.65 10.51 21.36
CA PRO A 185 10.57 10.92 22.27
C PRO A 185 9.45 11.66 21.51
N SER A 186 8.34 11.93 22.20
CA SER A 186 7.32 12.86 21.70
C SER A 186 7.93 14.27 21.48
N GLY A 187 7.35 15.03 20.55
CA GLY A 187 7.87 16.34 20.17
C GLY A 187 9.02 16.31 19.15
N THR A 188 9.44 15.12 18.69
CA THR A 188 10.53 14.95 17.71
C THR A 188 10.07 15.41 16.33
N THR A 189 10.86 16.28 15.68
CA THR A 189 10.67 16.69 14.27
C THR A 189 11.51 15.83 13.32
N ALA A 190 11.21 15.88 12.02
CA ALA A 190 12.06 15.28 10.98
C ALA A 190 13.51 15.78 11.04
N LEU A 191 13.73 17.06 11.37
CA LEU A 191 15.06 17.63 11.56
C LEU A 191 15.80 17.01 12.76
N ASN A 192 15.10 16.73 13.86
CA ASN A 192 15.70 16.05 15.01
C ASN A 192 16.16 14.63 14.64
N ILE A 193 15.35 13.90 13.87
CA ILE A 193 15.70 12.57 13.37
C ILE A 193 16.97 12.66 12.52
N ALA A 194 17.00 13.56 11.53
CA ALA A 194 18.15 13.74 10.63
C ALA A 194 19.45 14.08 11.39
N LYS A 195 19.37 14.96 12.40
CA LYS A 195 20.50 15.32 13.25
C LYS A 195 21.02 14.12 14.06
N LYS A 196 20.12 13.35 14.69
CA LYS A 196 20.48 12.17 15.48
C LYS A 196 21.15 11.09 14.61
N MET A 197 20.71 10.93 13.37
CA MET A 197 21.28 9.97 12.42
C MET A 197 22.52 10.47 11.67
N GLY A 198 22.89 11.75 11.83
CA GLY A 198 24.06 12.34 11.17
C GLY A 198 23.90 12.63 9.68
N TYR A 199 22.65 12.71 9.17
CA TYR A 199 22.37 12.95 7.76
C TYR A 199 22.54 14.43 7.37
N LYS A 200 23.78 14.85 7.14
CA LYS A 200 24.16 16.25 6.86
C LYS A 200 23.39 16.88 5.69
N GLU A 201 23.19 16.15 4.61
CA GLU A 201 22.44 16.64 3.44
C GLU A 201 20.97 16.90 3.78
N ILE A 202 20.31 15.95 4.45
CA ILE A 202 18.92 16.10 4.91
C ILE A 202 18.80 17.27 5.89
N VAL A 203 19.76 17.44 6.81
CA VAL A 203 19.79 18.59 7.72
C VAL A 203 19.87 19.90 6.94
N SER A 204 20.69 19.97 5.88
CA SER A 204 20.75 21.15 5.02
C SER A 204 19.43 21.42 4.30
N ILE A 205 18.75 20.38 3.79
CA ILE A 205 17.44 20.50 3.14
C ILE A 205 16.39 21.05 4.12
N LEU A 206 16.35 20.52 5.34
CA LEU A 206 15.33 20.86 6.33
C LEU A 206 15.55 22.19 7.08
N ASN A 207 16.72 22.80 6.94
CA ASN A 207 17.03 24.12 7.51
C ASN A 207 16.75 25.30 6.55
N LYS A 208 16.47 25.01 5.27
CA LYS A 208 15.96 26.01 4.31
C LYS A 208 14.49 26.27 4.57
#